data_AF-A0A8H7GJ18-F1
#
_entry.id   AF-A0A8H7GJ18-F1
#
_cell.length_a   1.000
_cell.length_b   1.000
_cell.length_c   1.000
_cell.angle_alpha   90.00
_cell.angle_beta   90.00
_cell.angle_gamma   90.00
#
_symmetry.space_group_name_H-M   'P 1'
#
loop_
_entity.id
_entity.type
_entity.pdbx_description
1 polymer ?
#
loop_
_entity_poly.entity_id
_entity_poly.type
_entity_poly.pdbx_seq_one_letter_code
_entity_poly.pdbx_strand_id
1 'polypeptide(L)'
;MSSVSSFEIVDSPLDIIPDAPRVLSSPPESAKASEAIATSDLRDAPKKQDPEFYMQDDMLVLAVEDYLYRVPRFFLNRETSYFADKTGCMDRPAILNGVNRAEFNTLLSFLINTKYDPVALSFQEWLAILSASTHFGMKSVRARAVTELSTLRCAIDPVEQISIAFRHQIPAWLTDAYISLCARETPLTPKEVKTLGSDISCMVMEAREATIRAHFDQVCDSCSTQQKVLAEAARSAVDEVFGREERESNKLKLAKEQAVAKQEKERLRVKREKEESENKRKLKEAQAAKEKAEALIKEMEKKEKTAGSTDHPAPSVKTIIQPKSGAKR
;
A
#
# COMPACT_ATOMS: atom_id res chain seq x y z
N MET A 1 39.10 -56.60 19.36
CA MET A 1 40.09 -55.51 19.21
C MET A 1 39.38 -54.22 19.59
N SER A 2 39.59 -53.84 20.85
CA SER A 2 39.01 -52.69 21.52
C SER A 2 39.74 -51.42 21.08
N SER A 3 39.03 -50.29 20.96
CA SER A 3 39.56 -49.02 21.49
C SER A 3 38.44 -48.00 21.63
N VAL A 4 38.08 -47.77 22.90
CA VAL A 4 37.28 -46.66 23.43
C VAL A 4 38.26 -45.51 23.68
N SER A 5 37.95 -44.29 23.23
CA SER A 5 38.72 -43.09 23.59
C SER A 5 37.95 -42.30 24.64
N SER A 6 38.37 -42.48 25.89
CA SER A 6 38.04 -41.64 27.05
C SER A 6 38.59 -40.23 26.86
N PHE A 7 37.87 -39.22 27.36
CA PHE A 7 38.42 -37.90 27.64
C PHE A 7 38.50 -37.77 29.16
N GLU A 8 39.72 -37.76 29.69
CA GLU A 8 40.01 -37.63 31.11
C GLU A 8 40.01 -36.15 31.54
N ILE A 9 39.44 -35.96 32.73
CA ILE A 9 39.53 -34.79 33.58
C ILE A 9 40.97 -34.70 34.10
N VAL A 10 41.57 -33.51 34.06
CA VAL A 10 42.80 -33.24 34.82
C VAL A 10 42.59 -32.00 35.68
N ASP A 11 42.82 -32.23 36.95
CA ASP A 11 42.65 -31.36 38.10
C ASP A 11 44.03 -30.80 38.54
N SER A 12 43.99 -29.78 39.41
CA SER A 12 45.04 -29.28 40.32
C SER A 12 46.06 -28.21 39.86
N PRO A 13 46.67 -27.41 40.79
CA PRO A 13 46.42 -27.31 42.24
C PRO A 13 46.20 -25.89 42.82
N LEU A 14 45.60 -25.90 44.01
CA LEU A 14 45.55 -24.86 45.04
C LEU A 14 46.94 -24.50 45.60
N ASP A 15 47.08 -23.25 46.08
CA ASP A 15 47.72 -22.84 47.36
C ASP A 15 47.60 -21.30 47.48
N ILE A 16 47.40 -20.59 48.59
CA ILE A 16 47.12 -20.85 50.01
C ILE A 16 46.84 -19.43 50.65
N ILE A 17 45.68 -19.26 51.32
CA ILE A 17 45.44 -18.59 52.65
C ILE A 17 45.67 -17.04 52.80
N PRO A 18 45.07 -16.30 53.80
CA PRO A 18 43.96 -16.50 54.78
C PRO A 18 42.80 -15.45 54.69
N ASP A 19 41.55 -15.71 55.10
CA ASP A 19 40.95 -15.80 56.47
C ASP A 19 40.85 -14.44 57.22
N ALA A 20 39.75 -13.68 57.10
CA ALA A 20 38.53 -13.65 57.96
C ALA A 20 38.47 -12.38 58.88
N PRO A 21 37.40 -12.13 59.66
CA PRO A 21 36.47 -11.02 59.41
C PRO A 21 36.55 -9.92 60.49
N ARG A 22 36.45 -8.63 60.09
CA ARG A 22 36.33 -7.54 61.06
C ARG A 22 34.87 -7.27 61.41
N VAL A 23 34.44 -7.96 62.47
CA VAL A 23 33.41 -7.48 63.40
C VAL A 23 33.92 -6.18 64.03
N LEU A 24 33.18 -5.08 63.88
CA LEU A 24 33.38 -3.87 64.68
C LEU A 24 32.26 -3.75 65.69
N SER A 25 32.65 -4.03 66.92
CA SER A 25 31.96 -3.89 68.18
C SER A 25 31.49 -2.44 68.42
N SER A 26 30.28 -2.30 68.96
CA SER A 26 29.77 -1.11 69.67
C SER A 26 30.65 -0.78 70.89
N PRO A 27 30.73 0.49 71.35
CA PRO A 27 29.98 0.89 72.56
C PRO A 27 29.74 2.44 72.68
N PRO A 28 29.20 3.01 73.79
CA PRO A 28 28.18 2.56 74.75
C PRO A 28 26.99 3.55 74.86
N GLU A 29 26.03 3.18 75.70
CA GLU A 29 24.74 3.82 75.94
C GLU A 29 24.77 4.94 77.01
N SER A 30 23.93 5.96 76.78
CA SER A 30 23.28 6.90 77.73
C SER A 30 24.05 8.11 78.31
N ALA A 31 23.73 9.31 77.80
CA ALA A 31 23.32 10.48 78.61
C ALA A 31 22.61 11.59 77.81
N LYS A 32 21.31 11.77 78.09
CA LYS A 32 20.48 13.00 78.13
C LYS A 32 20.59 14.12 77.06
N ALA A 33 19.45 14.29 76.38
CA ALA A 33 18.64 15.51 76.19
C ALA A 33 19.24 16.79 75.55
N SER A 34 18.53 17.21 74.49
CA SER A 34 18.34 18.56 73.94
C SER A 34 19.55 19.32 73.43
N GLU A 35 19.69 19.39 72.10
CA GLU A 35 19.78 20.67 71.40
C GLU A 35 19.49 20.49 69.91
N ALA A 36 18.64 21.37 69.39
CA ALA A 36 18.14 21.37 68.04
C ALA A 36 19.27 21.70 67.05
N ILE A 37 19.59 20.77 66.16
CA ILE A 37 20.31 21.08 64.93
C ILE A 37 19.27 21.05 63.82
N ALA A 38 18.85 22.25 63.43
CA ALA A 38 18.09 22.50 62.23
C ALA A 38 18.86 21.93 61.03
N THR A 39 18.45 20.76 60.55
CA THR A 39 18.79 20.32 59.20
C THR A 39 18.03 21.25 58.26
N SER A 40 18.74 22.25 57.78
CA SER A 40 18.28 23.18 56.75
C SER A 40 17.78 22.40 55.54
N ASP A 41 16.46 22.39 55.38
CA ASP A 41 15.71 22.52 54.12
C ASP A 41 16.59 22.64 52.85
N LEU A 42 17.08 21.51 52.33
CA LEU A 42 17.18 21.36 50.87
C LEU A 42 15.75 21.10 50.39
N ARG A 43 14.97 22.17 50.30
CA ARG A 43 13.73 22.15 49.52
C ARG A 43 14.14 21.84 48.10
N ASP A 44 14.02 20.58 47.70
CA ASP A 44 14.07 20.17 46.31
C ASP A 44 13.09 21.06 45.54
N ALA A 45 13.62 21.96 44.72
CA ALA A 45 12.79 22.70 43.78
C ALA A 45 11.99 21.68 42.94
N PRO A 46 10.70 21.94 42.63
CA PRO A 46 9.90 21.00 41.85
C PRO A 46 10.63 20.73 40.52
N LYS A 47 11.06 19.49 40.33
CA LYS A 47 11.73 19.05 39.11
C LYS A 47 10.73 19.22 37.97
N LYS A 48 11.12 19.96 36.94
CA LYS A 48 10.31 20.07 35.72
C LYS A 48 10.35 18.73 35.02
N GLN A 49 9.18 18.25 34.60
CA GLN A 49 9.09 17.09 33.74
C GLN A 49 9.77 17.40 32.41
N ASP A 50 10.62 16.49 31.97
CA ASP A 50 11.25 16.62 30.67
C ASP A 50 10.21 16.36 29.56
N PRO A 51 10.02 17.27 28.60
CA PRO A 51 8.97 17.12 27.59
C PRO A 51 9.21 15.96 26.63
N GLU A 52 10.43 15.43 26.52
CA GLU A 52 10.80 14.37 25.59
C GLU A 52 10.84 12.98 26.27
N PHE A 53 11.34 12.93 27.52
CA PHE A 53 11.60 11.68 28.23
C PHE A 53 10.72 11.45 29.46
N TYR A 54 9.83 12.38 29.82
CA TYR A 54 8.82 12.15 30.86
C TYR A 54 7.60 11.43 30.28
N MET A 55 7.74 10.13 30.07
CA MET A 55 6.63 9.28 29.60
C MET A 55 5.63 9.07 30.74
N GLN A 56 4.35 9.35 30.50
CA GLN A 56 3.28 8.96 31.42
C GLN A 56 3.09 7.44 31.35
N ASP A 57 3.20 6.75 32.48
CA ASP A 57 3.03 5.30 32.63
C ASP A 57 1.59 4.86 32.27
N ASP A 58 1.30 4.72 30.97
CA ASP A 58 0.07 4.12 30.49
C ASP A 58 0.31 2.64 30.20
N MET A 59 0.14 1.81 31.24
CA MET A 59 0.14 0.35 31.11
C MET A 59 -1.25 -0.12 30.67
N LEU A 60 -1.31 -0.91 29.61
CA LEU A 60 -2.56 -1.48 29.12
C LEU A 60 -2.69 -2.93 29.60
N VAL A 61 -3.85 -3.26 30.20
CA VAL A 61 -4.19 -4.63 30.58
C VAL A 61 -5.10 -5.25 29.53
N LEU A 62 -4.63 -6.32 28.90
CA LEU A 62 -5.27 -7.05 27.81
C LEU A 62 -5.57 -8.47 28.25
N ALA A 63 -6.70 -9.03 27.80
CA ALA A 63 -7.03 -10.44 27.97
C ALA A 63 -7.02 -11.13 26.60
N VAL A 64 -6.27 -12.23 26.48
CA VAL A 64 -6.25 -13.11 25.30
C VAL A 64 -6.45 -14.53 25.81
N GLU A 65 -7.52 -15.19 25.37
CA GLU A 65 -7.95 -16.48 25.93
C GLU A 65 -8.03 -16.40 27.47
N ASP A 66 -7.39 -17.32 28.19
CA ASP A 66 -7.37 -17.39 29.65
C ASP A 66 -6.22 -16.60 30.29
N TYR A 67 -5.55 -15.72 29.53
CA TYR A 67 -4.32 -15.05 29.97
C TYR A 67 -4.44 -13.52 29.98
N LEU A 68 -3.88 -12.92 31.02
CA LEU A 68 -3.76 -11.46 31.16
C LEU A 68 -2.35 -10.99 30.79
N TYR A 69 -2.31 -9.91 30.01
CA TYR A 69 -1.09 -9.23 29.60
C TYR A 69 -1.12 -7.81 30.11
N ARG A 70 -0.10 -7.40 30.85
CA ARG A 70 0.11 -6.01 31.27
C ARG A 70 1.35 -5.47 30.56
N VAL A 71 1.13 -4.64 29.54
CA VAL A 71 2.21 -4.17 28.65
C VAL A 71 2.21 -2.64 28.52
N PRO A 72 3.37 -1.99 28.31
CA PRO A 72 3.41 -0.56 28.05
C PRO A 72 2.72 -0.24 26.73
N ARG A 73 1.77 0.69 26.76
CA ARG A 73 0.93 1.03 25.60
C ARG A 73 1.73 1.60 24.43
N PHE A 74 2.88 2.21 24.73
CA PHE A 74 3.83 2.74 23.76
C PHE A 74 4.21 1.74 22.66
N PHE A 75 4.55 0.49 23.00
CA PHE A 75 4.98 -0.51 22.02
C PHE A 75 3.89 -0.88 21.02
N LEU A 76 2.64 -0.86 21.45
CA LEU A 76 1.47 -1.19 20.62
C LEU A 76 1.04 0.01 19.77
N ASN A 77 0.90 1.19 20.40
CA ASN A 77 0.45 2.41 19.74
C ASN A 77 1.44 2.91 18.68
N ARG A 78 2.72 2.59 18.83
CA ARG A 78 3.74 2.89 17.82
C ARG A 78 3.43 2.24 16.47
N GLU A 79 2.87 1.03 16.47
CA GLU A 79 2.65 0.24 15.24
C GLU A 79 1.21 0.31 14.72
N THR A 80 0.23 0.63 15.57
CA THR A 80 -1.20 0.68 15.19
C THR A 80 -2.02 1.56 16.12
N SER A 81 -3.07 2.20 15.60
CA SER A 81 -4.07 2.92 16.38
C SER A 81 -5.12 1.99 17.03
N TYR A 82 -5.12 0.69 16.71
CA TYR A 82 -6.11 -0.28 17.20
C TYR A 82 -6.22 -0.33 18.75
N PHE A 83 -5.12 -0.07 19.46
CA PHE A 83 -5.07 -0.08 20.93
C PHE A 83 -5.29 1.30 21.55
N ALA A 84 -5.39 2.37 20.76
CA ALA A 84 -5.54 3.73 21.27
C ALA A 84 -6.80 3.87 22.13
N ASP A 85 -7.93 3.36 21.66
CA ASP A 85 -9.23 3.52 22.32
C ASP A 85 -9.51 2.49 23.42
N LYS A 86 -8.61 1.51 23.64
CA LYS A 86 -8.85 0.41 24.61
C LYS A 86 -8.51 0.81 26.03
N THR A 87 -9.46 1.03 26.91
CA THR A 87 -9.19 1.45 28.31
C THR A 87 -9.00 0.28 29.29
N GLY A 88 -8.29 -0.77 28.89
CA GLY A 88 -8.12 -1.97 29.71
C GLY A 88 -7.33 -1.72 30.99
N CYS A 89 -7.93 -2.00 32.15
CA CYS A 89 -7.30 -1.87 33.46
C CYS A 89 -7.30 -3.22 34.21
N MET A 90 -6.68 -3.28 35.40
CA MET A 90 -6.57 -4.53 36.17
C MET A 90 -7.94 -5.15 36.49
N ASP A 91 -8.94 -4.33 36.81
CA ASP A 91 -10.28 -4.81 37.17
C ASP A 91 -11.18 -5.08 35.94
N ARG A 92 -10.83 -4.48 34.79
CA ARG A 92 -11.58 -4.59 33.53
C ARG A 92 -10.59 -4.68 32.38
N PRO A 93 -9.99 -5.86 32.14
CA PRO A 93 -9.04 -6.05 31.06
C PRO A 93 -9.74 -5.88 29.70
N ALA A 94 -9.05 -5.31 28.73
CA ALA A 94 -9.58 -5.20 27.38
C ALA A 94 -9.42 -6.55 26.67
N ILE A 95 -10.55 -7.21 26.38
CA ILE A 95 -10.59 -8.51 25.73
C ILE A 95 -10.17 -8.37 24.26
N LEU A 96 -9.24 -9.22 23.83
CA LEU A 96 -8.80 -9.36 22.46
C LEU A 96 -9.33 -10.67 21.90
N ASN A 97 -10.26 -10.57 20.96
CA ASN A 97 -10.78 -11.71 20.22
C ASN A 97 -10.02 -11.84 18.90
N GLY A 98 -9.99 -13.04 18.32
CA GLY A 98 -9.48 -13.28 16.96
C GLY A 98 -7.96 -13.50 16.85
N VAL A 99 -7.25 -13.59 17.97
CA VAL A 99 -5.82 -13.95 18.05
C VAL A 99 -5.63 -14.93 19.19
N ASN A 100 -4.84 -15.98 18.97
CA ASN A 100 -4.54 -16.95 20.02
C ASN A 100 -3.37 -16.49 20.91
N ARG A 101 -3.21 -17.13 22.07
CA ARG A 101 -2.15 -16.77 23.02
C ARG A 101 -0.75 -16.86 22.41
N ALA A 102 -0.47 -17.89 21.63
CA ALA A 102 0.85 -18.10 21.05
C ALA A 102 1.21 -16.99 20.05
N GLU A 103 0.29 -16.64 19.16
CA GLU A 103 0.42 -15.54 18.20
C GLU A 103 0.66 -14.20 18.89
N PHE A 104 -0.12 -13.91 19.94
CA PHE A 104 0.03 -12.67 20.67
C PHE A 104 1.35 -12.60 21.44
N ASN A 105 1.78 -13.72 22.04
CA ASN A 105 3.05 -13.80 22.76
C ASN A 105 4.24 -13.59 21.81
N THR A 106 4.23 -14.24 20.65
CA THR A 106 5.28 -14.06 19.63
C THR A 106 5.32 -12.63 19.12
N LEU A 107 4.16 -12.01 18.86
CA LEU A 107 4.08 -10.61 18.46
C LEU A 107 4.66 -9.67 19.54
N LEU A 108 4.29 -9.85 20.81
CA LEU A 108 4.80 -9.01 21.89
C LEU A 108 6.30 -9.17 22.08
N SER A 109 6.81 -10.40 22.07
CA SER A 109 8.24 -10.68 22.12
C SER A 109 8.98 -9.98 20.99
N PHE A 110 8.43 -10.04 19.76
CA PHE A 110 8.97 -9.32 18.61
C PHE A 110 8.98 -7.79 18.84
N LEU A 111 7.87 -7.19 19.25
CA LEU A 111 7.78 -5.73 19.42
C LEU A 111 8.72 -5.17 20.49
N ILE A 112 8.98 -5.95 21.54
CA ILE A 112 9.79 -5.54 22.69
C ILE A 112 11.28 -5.85 22.46
N ASN A 113 11.61 -7.03 21.93
CA ASN A 113 12.99 -7.53 21.88
C ASN A 113 13.73 -7.21 20.58
N THR A 114 13.04 -6.85 19.50
CA THR A 114 13.64 -6.64 18.16
C THR A 114 14.78 -5.63 18.09
N LYS A 115 14.86 -4.68 19.03
CA LYS A 115 15.94 -3.67 19.02
C LYS A 115 17.26 -4.16 19.62
N TYR A 116 17.22 -5.21 20.44
CA TYR A 116 18.37 -5.57 21.30
C TYR A 116 18.94 -6.94 20.98
N ASP A 117 18.20 -7.81 20.28
CA ASP A 117 18.71 -9.11 19.84
C ASP A 117 18.05 -9.51 18.51
N PRO A 118 18.80 -9.61 17.39
CA PRO A 118 18.26 -10.15 16.14
C PRO A 118 18.12 -11.67 16.27
N VAL A 119 17.13 -12.11 17.06
CA VAL A 119 16.77 -13.52 17.14
C VAL A 119 16.24 -13.95 15.78
N ALA A 120 16.87 -14.96 15.19
CA ALA A 120 16.39 -15.59 13.98
C ALA A 120 15.06 -16.31 14.29
N LEU A 121 13.95 -15.67 13.96
CA LEU A 121 12.63 -16.26 14.12
C LEU A 121 12.40 -17.37 13.09
N SER A 122 11.76 -18.43 13.54
CA SER A 122 11.32 -19.55 12.71
C SER A 122 10.19 -19.14 11.77
N PHE A 123 9.93 -19.98 10.76
CA PHE A 123 8.81 -19.80 9.84
C PHE A 123 7.46 -19.68 10.57
N GLN A 124 7.21 -20.54 11.56
CA GLN A 124 5.95 -20.55 12.32
C GLN A 124 5.78 -19.29 13.17
N GLU A 125 6.89 -18.76 13.72
CA GLU A 125 6.86 -17.50 14.46
C GLU A 125 6.57 -16.31 13.54
N TRP A 126 7.18 -16.27 12.36
CA TRP A 126 6.86 -15.25 11.36
C TRP A 126 5.42 -15.34 10.86
N LEU A 127 4.88 -16.55 10.70
CA LEU A 127 3.48 -16.77 10.32
C LEU A 127 2.53 -16.28 11.43
N ALA A 128 2.87 -16.54 12.69
CA ALA A 128 2.15 -16.04 13.85
C ALA A 128 2.16 -14.50 13.93
N ILE A 129 3.32 -13.87 13.68
CA ILE A 129 3.45 -12.41 13.58
C ILE A 129 2.63 -11.86 12.42
N LEU A 130 2.67 -12.51 11.25
CA LEU A 130 1.87 -12.11 10.08
C LEU A 130 0.36 -12.16 10.39
N SER A 131 -0.10 -13.23 11.04
CA SER A 131 -1.48 -13.40 11.48
C SER A 131 -1.92 -12.26 12.41
N ALA A 132 -1.18 -12.07 13.51
CA ALA A 132 -1.50 -11.07 14.52
C ALA A 132 -1.37 -9.62 13.98
N SER A 133 -0.34 -9.32 13.20
CA SER A 133 -0.15 -8.00 12.60
C SER A 133 -1.22 -7.65 11.58
N THR A 134 -1.73 -8.64 10.82
CA THR A 134 -2.88 -8.46 9.93
C THR A 134 -4.14 -8.19 10.74
N HIS A 135 -4.38 -8.95 11.81
CA HIS A 135 -5.54 -8.79 12.68
C HIS A 135 -5.59 -7.39 13.33
N PHE A 136 -4.46 -6.87 13.83
CA PHE A 136 -4.39 -5.58 14.49
C PHE A 136 -4.07 -4.39 13.56
N GLY A 137 -3.98 -4.62 12.25
CA GLY A 137 -3.70 -3.56 11.26
C GLY A 137 -2.30 -2.95 11.35
N MET A 138 -1.31 -3.68 11.87
CA MET A 138 0.08 -3.22 12.00
C MET A 138 0.83 -3.33 10.66
N LYS A 139 0.69 -2.33 9.79
CA LYS A 139 1.17 -2.37 8.40
C LYS A 139 2.69 -2.62 8.29
N SER A 140 3.50 -1.94 9.09
CA SER A 140 4.97 -2.06 9.06
C SER A 140 5.44 -3.45 9.48
N VAL A 141 4.89 -3.96 10.59
CA VAL A 141 5.16 -5.31 11.11
C VAL A 141 4.72 -6.37 10.09
N ARG A 142 3.52 -6.20 9.52
CA ARG A 142 3.00 -7.11 8.49
C ARG A 142 3.93 -7.14 7.27
N ALA A 143 4.36 -5.98 6.77
CA ALA A 143 5.27 -5.90 5.64
C ALA A 143 6.60 -6.61 5.93
N ARG A 144 7.16 -6.42 7.13
CA ARG A 144 8.37 -7.14 7.56
C ARG A 144 8.16 -8.65 7.57
N ALA A 145 7.07 -9.12 8.17
CA ALA A 145 6.76 -10.55 8.22
C ALA A 145 6.63 -11.16 6.82
N VAL A 146 5.95 -10.48 5.88
CA VAL A 146 5.86 -10.96 4.49
C VAL A 146 7.23 -11.07 3.83
N THR A 147 8.11 -10.09 4.02
CA THR A 147 9.47 -10.11 3.46
C THR A 147 10.25 -11.31 3.98
N GLU A 148 10.24 -11.55 5.29
CA GLU A 148 10.98 -12.64 5.93
C GLU A 148 10.39 -14.02 5.58
N LEU A 149 9.06 -14.14 5.55
CA LEU A 149 8.43 -15.36 5.08
C LEU A 149 8.78 -15.65 3.61
N SER A 150 8.96 -14.61 2.79
CA SER A 150 9.32 -14.78 1.37
C SER A 150 10.73 -15.32 1.19
N THR A 151 11.67 -15.04 2.11
CA THR A 151 13.02 -15.61 2.08
C THR A 151 13.02 -17.08 2.50
N LEU A 152 12.13 -17.46 3.42
CA LEU A 152 11.97 -18.83 3.92
C LEU A 152 11.07 -19.70 3.02
N ARG A 153 10.38 -19.10 2.05
CA ARG A 153 9.30 -19.72 1.26
C ARG A 153 9.73 -20.97 0.49
N CYS A 154 10.96 -21.02 0.00
CA CYS A 154 11.43 -22.12 -0.87
C CYS A 154 11.37 -23.51 -0.21
N ALA A 155 11.29 -23.58 1.13
CA ALA A 155 11.20 -24.83 1.87
C ALA A 155 9.76 -25.34 2.07
N ILE A 156 8.75 -24.60 1.62
CA ILE A 156 7.33 -24.87 1.88
C ILE A 156 6.70 -25.55 0.66
N ASP A 157 5.81 -26.51 0.90
CA ASP A 157 5.03 -27.13 -0.17
C ASP A 157 4.18 -26.09 -0.95
N PRO A 158 4.13 -26.13 -2.29
CA PRO A 158 3.39 -25.13 -3.07
C PRO A 158 1.91 -24.99 -2.72
N VAL A 159 1.24 -26.09 -2.32
CA VAL A 159 -0.18 -26.05 -1.93
C VAL A 159 -0.35 -25.31 -0.61
N GLU A 160 0.58 -25.52 0.33
CA GLU A 160 0.61 -24.76 1.58
C GLU A 160 0.93 -23.28 1.33
N GLN A 161 1.86 -22.96 0.43
CA GLN A 161 2.13 -21.57 0.02
C GLN A 161 0.87 -20.88 -0.51
N ILE A 162 0.10 -21.56 -1.37
CA ILE A 162 -1.17 -21.04 -1.91
C ILE A 162 -2.17 -20.81 -0.76
N SER A 163 -2.30 -21.77 0.16
CA SER A 163 -3.21 -21.63 1.30
C SER A 163 -2.86 -20.44 2.20
N ILE A 164 -1.57 -20.25 2.51
CA ILE A 164 -1.05 -19.11 3.29
C ILE A 164 -1.28 -17.80 2.54
N ALA A 165 -1.00 -17.77 1.24
CA ALA A 165 -1.19 -16.60 0.39
C ALA A 165 -2.64 -16.13 0.37
N PHE A 166 -3.61 -17.04 0.25
CA PHE A 166 -5.03 -16.68 0.34
C PHE A 166 -5.43 -16.25 1.75
N ARG A 167 -5.04 -17.02 2.78
CA ARG A 167 -5.41 -16.73 4.18
C ARG A 167 -4.92 -15.36 4.64
N HIS A 168 -3.71 -14.97 4.24
CA HIS A 168 -3.07 -13.72 4.68
C HIS A 168 -3.04 -12.63 3.60
N GLN A 169 -3.71 -12.83 2.47
CA GLN A 169 -3.79 -11.88 1.35
C GLN A 169 -2.39 -11.46 0.84
N ILE A 170 -1.60 -12.44 0.41
CA ILE A 170 -0.25 -12.26 -0.14
C ILE A 170 -0.24 -12.74 -1.61
N PRO A 171 -0.83 -11.97 -2.54
CA PRO A 171 -0.95 -12.39 -3.93
C PRO A 171 0.40 -12.62 -4.62
N ALA A 172 1.45 -11.94 -4.16
CA ALA A 172 2.82 -12.09 -4.68
C ALA A 172 3.38 -13.53 -4.58
N TRP A 173 2.77 -14.39 -3.75
CA TRP A 173 3.19 -15.78 -3.62
C TRP A 173 2.50 -16.72 -4.60
N LEU A 174 1.34 -16.34 -5.14
CA LEU A 174 0.48 -17.25 -5.90
C LEU A 174 1.14 -17.71 -7.20
N THR A 175 1.68 -16.78 -7.99
CA THR A 175 2.28 -17.10 -9.30
C THR A 175 3.41 -18.12 -9.18
N ASP A 176 4.39 -17.89 -8.31
CA ASP A 176 5.53 -18.80 -8.15
C ASP A 176 5.11 -20.18 -7.59
N ALA A 177 4.10 -20.20 -6.71
CA ALA A 177 3.56 -21.44 -6.18
C ALA A 177 2.80 -22.24 -7.26
N TYR A 178 2.00 -21.59 -8.10
CA TYR A 178 1.35 -22.23 -9.24
C TYR A 178 2.36 -22.77 -10.26
N ILE A 179 3.41 -22.01 -10.56
CA ILE A 179 4.50 -22.46 -11.45
C ILE A 179 5.15 -23.71 -10.89
N SER A 180 5.48 -23.70 -9.60
CA SER A 180 6.11 -24.83 -8.92
C SER A 180 5.20 -26.07 -8.95
N LEU A 181 3.88 -25.87 -8.78
CA LEU A 181 2.88 -26.94 -8.82
C LEU A 181 2.67 -27.51 -10.24
N CYS A 182 2.77 -26.67 -11.27
CA CYS A 182 2.70 -27.11 -12.68
C CYS A 182 3.97 -27.84 -13.11
N ALA A 183 5.15 -27.42 -12.64
CA ALA A 183 6.44 -28.02 -12.98
C ALA A 183 6.78 -29.30 -12.18
N ARG A 184 6.10 -29.56 -11.06
CA ARG A 184 6.28 -30.78 -10.23
C ARG A 184 5.98 -32.04 -11.05
N GLU A 185 6.62 -33.17 -10.81
CA GLU A 185 6.29 -34.43 -11.51
C GLU A 185 4.97 -35.06 -11.03
N THR A 186 4.68 -34.94 -9.73
CA THR A 186 3.50 -35.58 -9.12
C THR A 186 2.22 -34.80 -9.40
N PRO A 187 1.11 -35.49 -9.76
CA PRO A 187 -0.18 -34.86 -9.95
C PRO A 187 -0.76 -34.36 -8.61
N LEU A 188 -1.84 -33.56 -8.67
CA LEU A 188 -2.57 -33.19 -7.46
C LEU A 188 -3.25 -34.43 -6.87
N THR A 189 -3.07 -34.59 -5.58
CA THR A 189 -3.78 -35.57 -4.77
C THR A 189 -5.18 -35.06 -4.42
N PRO A 190 -6.13 -35.96 -4.09
CA PRO A 190 -7.47 -35.55 -3.65
C PRO A 190 -7.46 -34.61 -2.43
N LYS A 191 -6.46 -34.74 -1.55
CA LYS A 191 -6.28 -33.86 -0.40
C LYS A 191 -5.88 -32.44 -0.82
N GLU A 192 -4.95 -32.32 -1.76
CA GLU A 192 -4.54 -31.01 -2.30
C GLU A 192 -5.68 -30.34 -3.06
N VAL A 193 -6.44 -31.10 -3.87
CA VAL A 193 -7.63 -30.58 -4.56
C VAL A 193 -8.65 -30.03 -3.57
N LYS A 194 -8.87 -30.71 -2.44
CA LYS A 194 -9.77 -30.22 -1.38
C LYS A 194 -9.25 -28.92 -0.75
N THR A 195 -7.94 -28.78 -0.57
CA THR A 195 -7.33 -27.58 0.01
C THR A 195 -7.37 -26.38 -0.95
N LEU A 196 -7.12 -26.61 -2.24
CA LEU A 196 -7.10 -25.57 -3.26
C LEU A 196 -8.51 -25.14 -3.69
N GLY A 197 -9.49 -26.05 -3.60
CA GLY A 197 -10.83 -25.85 -4.17
C GLY A 197 -10.89 -26.26 -5.64
N SER A 198 -12.11 -26.44 -6.15
CA SER A 198 -12.36 -26.94 -7.51
C SER A 198 -11.75 -26.04 -8.58
N ASP A 199 -12.01 -24.74 -8.49
CA ASP A 199 -11.72 -23.81 -9.58
C ASP A 199 -10.21 -23.64 -9.77
N ILE A 200 -9.49 -23.44 -8.66
CA ILE A 200 -8.02 -23.35 -8.67
C ILE A 200 -7.43 -24.69 -9.12
N SER A 201 -7.96 -25.82 -8.66
CA SER A 201 -7.46 -27.14 -9.08
C SER A 201 -7.63 -27.37 -10.58
N CYS A 202 -8.77 -26.98 -11.15
CA CYS A 202 -9.02 -27.04 -12.59
C CYS A 202 -8.04 -26.15 -13.37
N MET A 203 -7.83 -24.92 -12.92
CA MET A 203 -6.86 -23.99 -13.55
C MET A 203 -5.42 -24.52 -13.47
N VAL A 204 -5.00 -25.04 -12.32
CA VAL A 204 -3.68 -25.67 -12.16
C VAL A 204 -3.53 -26.85 -13.11
N MET A 205 -4.54 -27.71 -13.22
CA MET A 205 -4.51 -28.87 -14.12
C MET A 205 -4.42 -28.47 -15.59
N GLU A 206 -5.18 -27.46 -16.00
CA GLU A 206 -5.12 -26.92 -17.36
C GLU A 206 -3.74 -26.34 -17.68
N ALA A 207 -3.19 -25.52 -16.78
CA ALA A 207 -1.86 -24.94 -16.93
C ALA A 207 -0.76 -26.02 -16.97
N ARG A 208 -0.90 -27.06 -16.13
CA ARG A 208 0.01 -28.21 -16.11
C ARG A 208 -0.05 -29.00 -17.42
N GLU A 209 -1.24 -29.25 -17.96
CA GLU A 209 -1.38 -29.94 -19.24
C GLU A 209 -0.73 -29.14 -20.38
N ALA A 210 -0.96 -27.83 -20.43
CA ALA A 210 -0.31 -26.94 -21.39
C ALA A 210 1.23 -26.96 -21.26
N THR A 211 1.73 -26.96 -20.03
CA THR A 211 3.17 -27.08 -19.73
C THR A 211 3.75 -28.37 -20.28
N ILE A 212 3.08 -29.50 -20.03
CA ILE A 212 3.52 -30.83 -20.48
C ILE A 212 3.52 -30.91 -22.01
N ARG A 213 2.47 -30.42 -22.69
CA ARG A 213 2.41 -30.38 -24.16
C ARG A 213 3.55 -29.56 -24.75
N ALA A 214 3.79 -28.37 -24.21
CA ALA A 214 4.88 -27.50 -24.66
C ALA A 214 6.27 -28.14 -24.44
N HIS A 215 6.42 -28.95 -23.39
CA HIS A 215 7.65 -29.70 -23.14
C HIS A 215 7.86 -30.84 -24.14
N PHE A 216 6.80 -31.59 -24.49
CA PHE A 216 6.86 -32.65 -25.50
C PHE A 216 7.19 -32.13 -26.91
N ASP A 217 6.74 -30.93 -27.26
CA ASP A 217 7.04 -30.31 -28.57
C ASP A 217 8.52 -29.87 -28.70
N GLN A 218 9.27 -29.80 -27.59
CA GLN A 218 10.68 -29.40 -27.54
C GLN A 218 11.61 -30.60 -27.31
N VAL A 219 11.69 -31.50 -28.29
CA VAL A 219 12.61 -32.65 -28.23
C VAL A 219 14.05 -32.19 -28.45
N CYS A 220 14.83 -32.13 -27.36
CA CYS A 220 16.28 -32.23 -27.38
C CYS A 220 16.72 -33.10 -26.19
N ASP A 221 17.23 -34.29 -26.49
CA ASP A 221 17.44 -35.39 -25.53
C ASP A 221 18.68 -35.26 -24.62
N SER A 222 19.44 -34.16 -24.67
CA SER A 222 20.78 -34.16 -24.06
C SER A 222 21.23 -32.90 -23.30
N CYS A 223 20.36 -32.10 -22.68
CA CYS A 223 20.87 -30.95 -21.92
C CYS A 223 20.08 -30.60 -20.64
N SER A 224 20.83 -30.17 -19.61
CA SER A 224 20.38 -29.50 -18.37
C SER A 224 19.53 -28.24 -18.59
N THR A 225 19.37 -27.83 -19.85
CA THR A 225 18.39 -26.83 -20.33
C THR A 225 16.94 -27.24 -20.06
N GLN A 226 16.62 -28.54 -19.94
CA GLN A 226 15.24 -29.03 -19.79
C GLN A 226 14.51 -28.50 -18.54
N GLN A 227 15.18 -28.38 -17.39
CA GLN A 227 14.53 -27.88 -16.16
C GLN A 227 14.17 -26.39 -16.24
N LYS A 228 15.04 -25.58 -16.86
CA LYS A 228 14.77 -24.15 -17.09
C LYS A 228 13.65 -23.95 -18.10
N VAL A 229 13.62 -24.79 -19.14
CA VAL A 229 12.54 -24.81 -20.14
C VAL A 229 11.21 -25.16 -19.51
N LEU A 230 11.16 -26.15 -18.61
CA LEU A 230 9.92 -26.55 -17.94
C LEU A 230 9.37 -25.45 -17.03
N ALA A 231 10.23 -24.78 -16.26
CA ALA A 231 9.82 -23.67 -15.41
C ALA A 231 9.30 -22.47 -16.22
N GLU A 232 9.90 -22.18 -17.37
CA GLU A 232 9.45 -21.10 -18.26
C GLU A 232 8.14 -21.45 -18.97
N ALA A 233 8.00 -22.70 -19.46
CA ALA A 233 6.75 -23.20 -20.01
C ALA A 233 5.62 -23.16 -18.96
N ALA A 234 5.92 -23.55 -17.71
CA ALA A 234 4.99 -23.45 -16.59
C ALA A 234 4.60 -22.00 -16.29
N ARG A 235 5.56 -21.07 -16.30
CA ARG A 235 5.28 -19.63 -16.15
C ARG A 235 4.33 -19.12 -17.23
N SER A 236 4.64 -19.41 -18.49
CA SER A 236 3.79 -19.00 -19.62
C SER A 236 2.38 -19.58 -19.50
N ALA A 237 2.26 -20.88 -19.16
CA ALA A 237 0.96 -21.54 -19.03
C ALA A 237 0.15 -21.00 -17.85
N VAL A 238 0.78 -20.75 -16.70
CA VAL A 238 0.15 -20.13 -15.53
C VAL A 238 -0.34 -18.72 -15.86
N ASP A 239 0.51 -17.89 -16.47
CA ASP A 239 0.13 -16.53 -16.87
C ASP A 239 -1.02 -16.55 -17.87
N GLU A 240 -1.01 -17.47 -18.84
CA GLU A 240 -2.11 -17.66 -19.78
C GLU A 240 -3.41 -17.99 -19.04
N VAL A 241 -3.45 -19.09 -18.28
CA VAL A 241 -4.66 -19.61 -17.64
C VAL A 241 -5.22 -18.64 -16.60
N PHE A 242 -4.39 -18.18 -15.66
CA PHE A 242 -4.82 -17.34 -14.54
C PHE A 242 -4.99 -15.86 -14.94
N GLY A 243 -4.35 -15.41 -16.03
CA GLY A 243 -4.51 -14.06 -16.55
C GLY A 243 -5.75 -13.85 -17.43
N ARG A 244 -6.52 -14.90 -17.77
CA ARG A 244 -7.66 -14.81 -18.70
C ARG A 244 -8.71 -13.79 -18.27
N GLU A 245 -9.15 -13.85 -17.02
CA GLU A 245 -10.20 -12.95 -16.50
C GLU A 245 -9.77 -11.48 -16.56
N GLU A 246 -8.52 -11.20 -16.17
CA GLU A 246 -7.96 -9.85 -16.21
C GLU A 246 -7.84 -9.35 -17.66
N ARG A 247 -7.38 -10.19 -18.59
CA ARG A 247 -7.31 -9.84 -20.03
C ARG A 247 -8.68 -9.54 -20.62
N GLU A 248 -9.69 -10.37 -20.33
CA GLU A 248 -11.05 -10.15 -20.81
C GLU A 248 -11.68 -8.88 -20.20
N SER A 249 -11.45 -8.64 -18.90
CA SER A 249 -11.85 -7.40 -18.24
C SER A 249 -11.20 -6.16 -18.88
N ASN A 250 -9.90 -6.22 -19.16
CA ASN A 250 -9.16 -5.12 -19.80
C ASN A 250 -9.60 -4.92 -21.26
N LYS A 251 -9.84 -5.99 -22.01
CA LYS A 251 -10.39 -5.94 -23.37
C LYS A 251 -11.78 -5.31 -23.39
N LEU A 252 -12.63 -5.64 -22.42
CA LEU A 252 -13.96 -5.02 -22.28
C LEU A 252 -13.86 -3.54 -21.93
N LYS A 253 -12.95 -3.14 -21.04
CA LYS A 253 -12.69 -1.73 -20.72
C LYS A 253 -12.23 -0.96 -21.95
N LEU A 254 -11.26 -1.51 -22.69
CA LEU A 254 -10.77 -0.90 -23.93
C LEU A 254 -11.87 -0.77 -24.99
N ALA A 255 -12.71 -1.79 -25.15
CA ALA A 255 -13.84 -1.76 -26.08
C ALA A 255 -14.85 -0.66 -25.70
N LYS A 256 -15.13 -0.48 -24.40
CA LYS A 256 -16.00 0.61 -23.90
C LYS A 256 -15.39 1.97 -24.18
N GLU A 257 -14.11 2.16 -23.91
CA GLU A 257 -13.39 3.41 -24.18
C GLU A 257 -13.39 3.74 -25.68
N GLN A 258 -13.12 2.76 -26.53
CA GLN A 258 -13.17 2.91 -27.99
C GLN A 258 -14.58 3.26 -28.49
N ALA A 259 -15.62 2.68 -27.89
CA ALA A 259 -17.01 3.02 -28.23
C ALA A 259 -17.36 4.46 -27.86
N VAL A 260 -16.92 4.94 -26.69
CA VAL A 260 -17.09 6.33 -26.27
C VAL A 260 -16.35 7.27 -27.22
N ALA A 261 -15.08 6.99 -27.52
CA ALA A 261 -14.28 7.79 -28.45
C ALA A 261 -14.92 7.86 -29.85
N LYS A 262 -15.47 6.74 -30.34
CA LYS A 262 -16.20 6.71 -31.62
C LYS A 262 -17.47 7.55 -31.58
N GLN A 263 -18.24 7.46 -30.48
CA GLN A 263 -19.46 8.25 -30.30
C GLN A 263 -19.14 9.76 -30.22
N GLU A 264 -18.08 10.14 -29.52
CA GLU A 264 -17.64 11.52 -29.41
C GLU A 264 -17.14 12.07 -30.76
N LYS A 265 -16.34 11.30 -31.49
CA LYS A 265 -15.89 11.65 -32.84
C LYS A 265 -17.07 11.88 -33.79
N GLU A 266 -18.11 11.05 -33.69
CA GLU A 266 -19.33 11.20 -34.46
C GLU A 266 -20.12 12.45 -34.07
N ARG A 267 -20.28 12.72 -32.77
CA ARG A 267 -20.90 13.96 -32.27
C ARG A 267 -20.18 15.20 -32.79
N LEU A 268 -18.84 15.20 -32.76
CA LEU A 268 -18.02 16.29 -33.28
C LEU A 268 -18.12 16.43 -34.80
N ARG A 269 -18.30 15.33 -35.54
CA ARG A 269 -18.55 15.36 -36.99
C ARG A 269 -19.88 16.03 -37.30
N VAL A 270 -20.96 15.57 -36.67
CA VAL A 270 -22.31 16.14 -36.84
C VAL A 270 -22.33 17.62 -36.46
N LYS A 271 -21.63 18.01 -35.39
CA LYS A 271 -21.51 19.42 -34.98
C LYS A 271 -20.82 20.27 -36.06
N ARG A 272 -19.69 19.79 -36.60
CA ARG A 272 -18.95 20.48 -37.68
C ARG A 272 -19.77 20.60 -38.97
N GLU A 273 -20.48 19.54 -39.36
CA GLU A 273 -21.36 19.56 -40.54
C GLU A 273 -22.50 20.59 -40.38
N LYS A 274 -23.09 20.68 -39.18
CA LYS A 274 -24.09 21.71 -38.86
C LYS A 274 -23.50 23.11 -38.93
N GLU A 275 -22.35 23.35 -38.30
CA GLU A 275 -21.66 24.65 -38.34
C GLU A 275 -21.29 25.05 -39.78
N GLU A 276 -20.79 24.11 -40.59
CA GLU A 276 -20.48 24.36 -42.00
C GLU A 276 -21.73 24.70 -42.82
N SER A 277 -22.84 23.98 -42.59
CA SER A 277 -24.11 24.26 -43.26
C SER A 277 -24.68 25.64 -42.90
N GLU A 278 -24.54 26.05 -41.63
CA GLU A 278 -24.99 27.36 -41.16
C GLU A 278 -24.11 28.49 -41.72
N ASN A 279 -22.78 28.28 -41.75
CA ASN A 279 -21.84 29.22 -42.36
C ASN A 279 -22.10 29.39 -43.86
N LYS A 280 -22.38 28.30 -44.59
CA LYS A 280 -22.77 28.36 -46.01
C LYS A 280 -24.08 29.14 -46.20
N ARG A 281 -25.06 28.99 -45.31
CA ARG A 281 -26.31 29.76 -45.35
C ARG A 281 -26.04 31.26 -45.15
N LYS A 282 -25.30 31.62 -44.09
CA LYS A 282 -24.93 33.02 -43.79
C LYS A 282 -24.14 33.65 -44.93
N LEU A 283 -23.24 32.90 -45.58
CA LEU A 283 -22.47 33.38 -46.73
C LEU A 283 -23.37 33.69 -47.92
N LYS A 284 -24.35 32.83 -48.24
CA LYS A 284 -25.33 33.07 -49.31
C LYS A 284 -26.21 34.29 -49.02
N GLU A 285 -26.67 34.43 -47.78
CA GLU A 285 -27.45 35.61 -47.35
C GLU A 285 -26.64 36.91 -47.47
N ALA A 286 -25.38 36.89 -47.05
CA ALA A 286 -24.48 38.04 -47.17
C ALA A 286 -24.19 38.41 -48.64
N GLN A 287 -23.98 37.40 -49.51
CA GLN A 287 -23.81 37.61 -50.95
C GLN A 287 -25.07 38.25 -51.57
N ALA A 288 -26.25 37.72 -51.27
CA ALA A 288 -27.51 38.29 -51.76
C ALA A 288 -27.76 39.72 -51.24
N ALA A 289 -27.39 40.01 -49.99
CA ALA A 289 -27.48 41.37 -49.44
C ALA A 289 -26.50 42.33 -50.13
N LYS A 290 -25.28 41.88 -50.41
CA LYS A 290 -24.28 42.66 -51.14
C LYS A 290 -24.77 42.99 -52.56
N GLU A 291 -25.27 42.01 -53.31
CA GLU A 291 -25.81 42.23 -54.65
C GLU A 291 -26.98 43.23 -54.67
N LYS A 292 -27.88 43.13 -53.68
CA LYS A 292 -28.97 44.10 -53.51
C LYS A 292 -28.46 45.51 -53.22
N ALA A 293 -27.45 45.65 -52.36
CA ALA A 293 -26.85 46.95 -52.05
C ALA A 293 -26.16 47.56 -53.27
N GLU A 294 -25.39 46.76 -54.03
CA GLU A 294 -24.76 47.19 -55.27
C GLU A 294 -25.80 47.64 -56.32
N ALA A 295 -26.92 46.92 -56.43
CA ALA A 295 -28.01 47.32 -57.32
C ALA A 295 -28.65 48.66 -56.91
N LEU A 296 -28.86 48.89 -55.59
CA LEU A 296 -29.38 50.16 -55.07
C LEU A 296 -28.41 51.33 -55.30
N ILE A 297 -27.11 51.11 -55.11
CA ILE A 297 -26.09 52.14 -55.40
C ILE A 297 -26.14 52.50 -56.89
N LYS A 298 -26.22 51.51 -57.78
CA LYS A 298 -26.29 51.71 -59.23
C LYS A 298 -27.57 52.46 -59.67
N GLU A 299 -28.69 52.22 -58.98
CA GLU A 299 -29.94 52.97 -59.13
C GLU A 299 -29.79 54.44 -58.70
N MET A 300 -29.16 54.68 -57.54
CA MET A 300 -28.91 56.03 -57.02
C MET A 300 -28.00 56.83 -57.96
N GLU A 301 -26.91 56.23 -58.45
CA GLU A 301 -26.00 56.87 -59.42
C GLU A 301 -26.69 57.20 -60.76
N LYS A 302 -27.62 56.35 -61.21
CA LYS A 302 -28.46 56.66 -62.38
C LYS A 302 -29.37 57.86 -62.13
N LYS A 303 -29.99 57.93 -60.94
CA LYS A 303 -30.87 59.04 -60.55
C LYS A 303 -30.11 60.36 -60.43
N GLU A 304 -28.90 60.35 -59.89
CA GLU A 304 -28.02 61.53 -59.85
C GLU A 304 -27.61 61.99 -61.26
N LYS A 305 -27.27 61.05 -62.16
CA LYS A 305 -26.96 61.39 -63.56
C LYS A 305 -28.15 61.97 -64.34
N THR A 306 -29.39 61.60 -63.98
CA THR A 306 -30.60 62.22 -64.54
C THR A 306 -30.99 63.54 -63.88
N ALA A 307 -30.55 63.80 -62.65
CA ALA A 307 -30.81 65.05 -61.92
C ALA A 307 -29.79 66.17 -62.25
N GLY A 308 -28.65 65.84 -62.87
CA GLY A 308 -27.61 66.81 -63.28
C GLY A 308 -27.94 67.68 -64.51
N SER A 309 -29.20 67.82 -64.92
CA SER A 309 -29.62 68.66 -66.06
C SER A 309 -30.74 69.63 -65.67
N THR A 310 -30.47 70.50 -64.68
CA THR A 310 -31.14 71.80 -64.53
C THR A 310 -30.17 72.75 -63.84
N ASP A 311 -29.44 73.53 -64.64
CA ASP A 311 -28.71 74.73 -64.23
C ASP A 311 -29.70 75.87 -63.96
N HIS A 312 -29.58 76.59 -62.82
CA HIS A 312 -29.51 78.07 -62.70
C HIS A 312 -29.52 78.56 -61.23
N PRO A 313 -29.09 79.81 -60.92
CA PRO A 313 -27.90 80.08 -60.12
C PRO A 313 -28.18 80.63 -58.71
N ALA A 314 -27.08 80.82 -57.97
CA ALA A 314 -26.96 81.40 -56.63
C ALA A 314 -27.85 82.63 -56.33
N PRO A 315 -28.11 82.89 -55.04
CA PRO A 315 -27.36 84.01 -54.46
C PRO A 315 -26.85 83.78 -53.02
N SER A 316 -25.80 84.54 -52.74
CA SER A 316 -25.14 84.81 -51.47
C SER A 316 -26.10 85.34 -50.38
N VAL A 317 -25.78 85.11 -49.09
CA VAL A 317 -25.61 86.15 -48.04
C VAL A 317 -25.44 85.55 -46.62
N LYS A 318 -24.31 85.94 -46.00
CA LYS A 318 -23.97 86.23 -44.59
C LYS A 318 -24.19 85.22 -43.44
N THR A 319 -23.04 84.74 -42.97
CA THR A 319 -22.54 84.55 -41.59
C THR A 319 -23.37 85.08 -40.41
N ILE A 320 -23.66 84.19 -39.43
CA ILE A 320 -23.71 84.52 -37.99
C ILE A 320 -23.00 83.41 -37.19
N ILE A 321 -22.13 83.87 -36.30
CA ILE A 321 -21.24 83.15 -35.38
C ILE A 321 -22.01 82.75 -34.12
N GLN A 322 -21.83 81.52 -33.58
CA GLN A 322 -21.25 81.29 -32.24
C GLN A 322 -21.14 79.79 -31.84
N PRO A 323 -20.15 79.44 -31.00
CA PRO A 323 -19.85 78.07 -30.60
C PRO A 323 -20.45 77.71 -29.24
N LYS A 324 -20.75 76.42 -29.00
CA LYS A 324 -20.80 75.88 -27.62
C LYS A 324 -20.18 74.48 -27.54
N SER A 325 -19.20 74.43 -26.65
CA SER A 325 -18.60 73.27 -26.02
C SER A 325 -19.64 72.42 -25.27
N GLY A 326 -19.34 71.13 -25.09
CA GLY A 326 -20.11 70.26 -24.23
C GLY A 326 -19.65 68.80 -24.25
N ALA A 327 -18.57 68.52 -23.53
CA ALA A 327 -18.21 67.17 -23.11
C ALA A 327 -19.18 66.66 -22.03
N LYS A 328 -19.60 65.39 -22.09
CA LYS A 328 -19.42 64.36 -21.04
C LYS A 328 -20.34 63.13 -21.20
N ARG A 329 -19.71 61.99 -20.87
CA ARG A 329 -20.21 60.66 -20.47
C ARG A 329 -20.69 59.73 -21.58
#